data_AF-A0A125W9D0-F1
#
_entry.id   AF-A0A125W9D0-F1
#
_cell.length_a   1.000
_cell.length_b   1.000
_cell.length_c   1.000
_cell.angle_alpha   90.00
_cell.angle_beta   90.00
_cell.angle_gamma   90.00
#
_symmetry.space_group_name_H-M   'P 1'
#
loop_
_entity.id
_entity.type
_entity.pdbx_description
1 polymer ?
#
loop_
_entity_poly.entity_id
_entity_poly.type
_entity_poly.pdbx_seq_one_letter_code
_entity_poly.pdbx_strand_id
1 'polypeptide(L)'
;MSTTIEVNKQSVKQFLETGKIKKFVIPEYQRPYAWTDEQIQVLFDDLAEYTANNNESTYFLGSIVAYENDHNEQEIIDGQQRITTLFLFLRAIYAKLENSCEKEALFLKSQIEPALWEQDDLTGEVKPDKILIMSRVMWDEGNEEFASILVSGEADVKSKSNYSKNYILIQHLLNEYATNEPLSFYRFISKKAI
;
A
#
# COMPACT_ATOMS: atom_id res chain seq x y z
N MET A 1 -4.66 26.92 18.23
CA MET A 1 -4.98 25.60 18.80
C MET A 1 -3.68 24.95 19.21
N SER A 2 -3.56 24.40 20.41
CA SER A 2 -2.34 23.67 20.80
C SER A 2 -2.30 22.35 20.04
N THR A 3 -1.32 22.17 19.15
CA THR A 3 -1.08 20.90 18.47
C THR A 3 -0.52 19.91 19.49
N THR A 4 -1.32 18.93 19.90
CA THR A 4 -0.85 17.83 20.74
C THR A 4 -0.19 16.78 19.85
N ILE A 5 1.02 16.34 20.20
CA ILE A 5 1.68 15.22 19.52
C ILE A 5 1.16 13.93 20.17
N GLU A 6 0.52 13.09 19.37
CA GLU A 6 0.09 11.76 19.79
C GLU A 6 0.97 10.68 19.15
N VAL A 7 1.35 9.66 19.92
CA VAL A 7 2.18 8.54 19.45
C VAL A 7 1.42 7.24 19.69
N ASN A 8 1.02 6.57 18.61
CA ASN A 8 0.19 5.38 18.65
C ASN A 8 0.88 4.20 17.94
N LYS A 9 1.13 3.10 18.67
CA LYS A 9 1.54 1.83 18.07
C LYS A 9 0.29 1.08 17.62
N GLN A 10 0.18 0.78 16.32
CA GLN A 10 -0.95 0.07 15.72
C GLN A 10 -0.48 -0.85 14.59
N SER A 11 -1.30 -1.82 14.18
CA SER A 11 -0.99 -2.68 13.03
C SER A 11 -1.14 -1.94 11.71
N VAL A 12 -0.55 -2.49 10.63
CA VAL A 12 -0.67 -1.93 9.28
C VAL A 12 -2.14 -1.87 8.87
N LYS A 13 -2.90 -2.96 9.08
CA LYS A 13 -4.35 -2.96 8.83
C LYS A 13 -5.09 -1.83 9.55
N GLN A 14 -4.87 -1.70 10.87
CA GLN A 14 -5.55 -0.67 11.68
C GLN A 14 -5.22 0.74 11.16
N PHE A 15 -3.95 0.98 10.84
CA PHE A 15 -3.52 2.26 10.28
C PHE A 15 -4.22 2.55 8.95
N LEU A 16 -4.22 1.60 8.01
CA LEU A 16 -4.84 1.81 6.68
C LEU A 16 -6.36 1.97 6.75
N GLU A 17 -7.03 1.32 7.70
CA GLU A 17 -8.47 1.49 7.94
C GLU A 17 -8.85 2.91 8.36
N THR A 18 -7.93 3.68 8.95
CA THR A 18 -8.17 5.11 9.23
C THR A 18 -8.37 5.93 7.95
N GLY A 19 -7.81 5.46 6.82
CA GLY A 19 -7.97 6.04 5.49
C GLY A 19 -9.43 6.14 5.03
N LYS A 20 -10.30 5.25 5.53
CA LYS A 20 -11.74 5.26 5.25
C LYS A 20 -12.45 6.45 5.87
N ILE A 21 -11.99 6.88 7.05
CA ILE A 21 -12.57 8.01 7.79
C ILE A 21 -11.94 9.31 7.28
N LYS A 22 -10.61 9.31 7.10
CA LYS A 22 -9.81 10.45 6.68
C LYS A 22 -8.77 9.99 5.68
N LYS A 23 -8.92 10.39 4.42
CA LYS A 23 -8.02 9.98 3.33
C LYS A 23 -6.60 10.43 3.58
N PHE A 24 -5.63 9.65 3.12
CA PHE A 24 -4.23 10.01 3.14
C PHE A 24 -3.90 10.98 2.01
N VAL A 25 -3.13 12.01 2.32
CA VAL A 25 -2.64 12.98 1.34
C VAL A 25 -1.14 13.15 1.53
N ILE A 26 -0.38 13.01 0.45
CA ILE A 26 1.03 13.45 0.42
C ILE A 26 1.01 14.90 -0.07
N PRO A 27 1.28 15.88 0.79
CA PRO A 27 1.05 17.28 0.48
C PRO A 27 2.07 17.87 -0.51
N GLU A 28 1.75 19.03 -1.07
CA GLU A 28 2.51 19.71 -2.14
C GLU A 28 3.98 19.98 -1.81
N TYR A 29 4.27 20.25 -0.53
CA TYR A 29 5.60 20.62 -0.03
C TYR A 29 6.53 19.42 0.19
N GLN A 30 6.04 18.21 -0.03
CA GLN A 30 6.84 17.01 0.10
C GLN A 30 7.78 16.77 -1.09
N ARG A 31 8.74 15.87 -0.91
CA ARG A 31 9.61 15.42 -2.01
C ARG A 31 8.90 14.38 -2.90
N PRO A 32 9.19 14.33 -4.21
CA PRO A 32 8.70 13.29 -5.11
C PRO A 32 9.01 11.87 -4.65
N TYR A 33 8.28 10.89 -5.19
CA TYR A 33 8.60 9.48 -4.95
C TYR A 33 9.93 9.10 -5.60
N ALA A 34 10.88 8.69 -4.77
CA ALA A 34 12.29 8.52 -5.11
C ALA A 34 12.87 7.19 -4.65
N TRP A 35 12.04 6.27 -4.13
CA TRP A 35 12.53 4.93 -3.81
C TRP A 35 13.05 4.21 -5.04
N THR A 36 14.21 3.58 -4.90
CA THR A 36 14.86 2.79 -5.94
C THR A 36 14.49 1.31 -5.82
N ASP A 37 14.82 0.55 -6.85
CA ASP A 37 14.74 -0.91 -6.87
C ASP A 37 15.38 -1.57 -5.64
N GLU A 38 16.54 -1.10 -5.19
CA GLU A 38 17.21 -1.59 -3.98
C GLU A 38 16.30 -1.49 -2.73
N GLN A 39 15.60 -0.37 -2.57
CA GLN A 39 14.71 -0.15 -1.42
C GLN A 39 13.44 -1.00 -1.51
N ILE A 40 12.93 -1.22 -2.73
CA ILE A 40 11.82 -2.16 -2.97
C ILE A 40 12.24 -3.58 -2.61
N GLN A 41 13.42 -4.01 -3.04
CA GLN A 41 13.94 -5.34 -2.78
C GLN A 41 14.11 -5.58 -1.28
N VAL A 42 14.73 -4.65 -0.55
CA VAL A 42 14.91 -4.77 0.90
C VAL A 42 13.57 -4.89 1.61
N LEU A 43 12.59 -4.03 1.28
CA LEU A 43 11.27 -4.13 1.89
C LEU A 43 10.58 -5.46 1.55
N PHE A 44 10.72 -5.93 0.31
CA PHE A 44 10.14 -7.20 -0.10
C PHE A 44 10.74 -8.38 0.67
N ASP A 45 12.07 -8.45 0.74
CA ASP A 45 12.80 -9.51 1.40
C ASP A 45 12.46 -9.56 2.90
N ASP A 46 12.40 -8.39 3.54
CA ASP A 46 11.96 -8.25 4.94
C ASP A 46 10.55 -8.81 5.18
N LEU A 47 9.59 -8.48 4.31
CA LEU A 47 8.20 -8.95 4.40
C LEU A 47 8.09 -10.46 4.10
N ALA A 48 8.86 -10.95 3.13
CA ALA A 48 8.92 -12.37 2.78
C ALA A 48 9.52 -13.21 3.90
N GLU A 49 10.64 -12.78 4.47
CA GLU A 49 11.30 -13.43 5.61
C GLU A 49 10.38 -13.47 6.83
N TYR A 50 9.73 -12.35 7.15
CA TYR A 50 8.77 -12.25 8.25
C TYR A 50 7.67 -13.31 8.14
N THR A 51 7.14 -13.46 6.93
CA THR A 51 6.08 -14.41 6.61
C THR A 51 6.56 -15.86 6.69
N ALA A 52 7.73 -16.16 6.13
CA ALA A 52 8.25 -17.52 6.04
C ALA A 52 8.56 -18.10 7.42
N ASN A 53 9.11 -17.28 8.31
CA ASN A 53 9.64 -17.72 9.60
C ASN A 53 8.58 -17.98 10.68
N ASN A 54 7.28 -17.79 10.41
CA ASN A 54 6.19 -17.96 11.39
C ASN A 54 6.46 -17.25 12.73
N ASN A 55 7.33 -16.24 12.71
CA ASN A 55 7.91 -15.66 13.89
C ASN A 55 6.82 -14.94 14.69
N GLU A 56 6.79 -15.13 16.01
CA GLU A 56 5.87 -14.40 16.90
C GLU A 56 6.30 -12.94 17.12
N SER A 57 7.44 -12.53 16.54
CA SER A 57 7.88 -11.14 16.57
C SER A 57 6.98 -10.26 15.70
N THR A 58 6.97 -8.95 15.97
CA THR A 58 6.28 -7.97 15.14
C THR A 58 7.30 -7.33 14.21
N TYR A 59 7.07 -7.34 12.89
CA TYR A 59 7.89 -6.54 11.97
C TYR A 59 7.55 -5.05 12.13
N PHE A 60 8.57 -4.22 12.23
CA PHE A 60 8.39 -2.77 12.36
C PHE A 60 8.64 -2.09 11.00
N LEU A 61 7.57 -1.71 10.32
CA LEU A 61 7.59 -1.00 9.02
C LEU A 61 8.10 0.46 9.11
N GLY A 62 8.46 0.91 10.31
CA GLY A 62 8.84 2.29 10.59
C GLY A 62 7.69 3.16 11.08
N SER A 63 8.01 4.41 11.42
CA SER A 63 7.04 5.43 11.86
C SER A 63 6.45 6.20 10.67
N ILE A 64 5.15 6.47 10.72
CA ILE A 64 4.48 7.43 9.83
C ILE A 64 4.03 8.60 10.69
N VAL A 65 4.34 9.82 10.25
CA VAL A 65 3.90 11.04 10.92
C VAL A 65 2.84 11.68 10.04
N ALA A 66 1.65 11.87 10.57
CA ALA A 66 0.54 12.48 9.86
C ALA A 66 -0.05 13.64 10.66
N TYR A 67 -0.64 14.59 9.94
CA TYR A 67 -1.38 15.71 10.48
C TYR A 67 -2.79 15.72 9.90
N GLU A 68 -3.79 15.85 10.77
CA GLU A 68 -5.17 16.01 10.32
C GLU A 68 -5.42 17.46 9.95
N ASN A 69 -5.71 17.71 8.66
CA ASN A 69 -5.97 19.06 8.16
C ASN A 69 -7.46 19.44 8.30
N ASP A 70 -7.77 20.71 7.99
CA ASP A 70 -9.13 21.25 8.07
C ASP A 70 -10.11 20.62 7.05
N HIS A 71 -9.61 19.85 6.07
CA HIS A 71 -10.39 19.12 5.08
C HIS A 71 -10.72 17.68 5.49
N ASN A 72 -10.43 17.30 6.74
CA ASN A 72 -10.62 15.94 7.24
C ASN A 72 -9.75 14.90 6.49
N GLU A 73 -8.53 15.31 6.12
CA GLU A 73 -7.52 14.47 5.47
C GLU A 73 -6.31 14.27 6.40
N GLN A 74 -5.61 13.15 6.23
CA GLN A 74 -4.36 12.85 6.91
C GLN A 74 -3.18 13.23 6.00
N GLU A 75 -2.61 14.40 6.22
CA GLU A 75 -1.39 14.85 5.54
C GLU A 75 -0.17 14.09 6.06
N ILE A 76 0.51 13.36 5.19
CA ILE A 76 1.72 12.62 5.53
C ILE A 76 2.92 13.58 5.57
N ILE A 77 3.44 13.81 6.77
CA ILE A 77 4.60 14.67 7.03
C ILE A 77 5.91 13.86 6.94
N ASP A 78 5.91 12.62 7.43
CA ASP A 78 7.04 11.69 7.32
C ASP A 78 6.55 10.26 7.09
N GLY A 79 7.39 9.43 6.45
CA GLY A 79 7.04 8.07 6.03
C GLY A 79 6.38 7.98 4.66
N GLN A 80 6.31 9.09 3.91
CA GLN A 80 5.63 9.17 2.62
C GLN A 80 6.06 8.12 1.57
N GLN A 81 7.36 7.79 1.52
CA GLN A 81 7.87 6.82 0.55
C GLN A 81 7.39 5.42 0.94
N ARG A 82 7.47 5.10 2.24
CA ARG A 82 7.02 3.82 2.81
C ARG A 82 5.53 3.59 2.59
N ILE A 83 4.68 4.58 2.91
CA ILE A 83 3.24 4.45 2.71
C ILE A 83 2.91 4.33 1.21
N THR A 84 3.54 5.12 0.35
CA THR A 84 3.36 5.02 -1.11
C THR A 84 3.66 3.61 -1.60
N THR A 85 4.83 3.07 -1.24
CA THR A 85 5.24 1.73 -1.66
C THR A 85 4.37 0.65 -1.06
N LEU A 86 3.89 0.82 0.17
CA LEU A 86 2.93 -0.10 0.79
C LEU A 86 1.63 -0.17 -0.03
N PHE A 87 1.10 0.97 -0.48
CA PHE A 87 -0.08 1.00 -1.35
C PHE A 87 0.19 0.35 -2.72
N LEU A 88 1.38 0.54 -3.30
CA LEU A 88 1.79 -0.16 -4.52
C LEU A 88 1.85 -1.68 -4.31
N PHE A 89 2.40 -2.14 -3.17
CA PHE A 89 2.41 -3.56 -2.79
C PHE A 89 1.00 -4.13 -2.68
N LEU A 90 0.13 -3.48 -1.92
CA LEU A 90 -1.26 -3.90 -1.74
C LEU A 90 -1.98 -4.00 -3.09
N ARG A 91 -1.78 -3.02 -3.97
CA ARG A 91 -2.39 -3.04 -5.31
C ARG A 91 -1.86 -4.19 -6.17
N ALA A 92 -0.56 -4.48 -6.13
CA ALA A 92 0.05 -5.55 -6.90
C ALA A 92 -0.38 -6.94 -6.40
N ILE A 93 -0.47 -7.11 -5.08
CA ILE A 93 -1.04 -8.32 -4.45
C ILE A 93 -2.50 -8.48 -4.91
N TYR A 94 -3.30 -7.42 -4.84
CA TYR A 94 -4.68 -7.46 -5.30
C TYR A 94 -4.79 -7.86 -6.78
N ALA A 95 -4.00 -7.23 -7.66
CA ALA A 95 -3.96 -7.53 -9.11
C ALA A 95 -3.68 -9.01 -9.38
N LYS A 96 -2.71 -9.59 -8.66
CA LYS A 96 -2.36 -11.00 -8.79
C LYS A 96 -3.51 -11.93 -8.38
N LEU A 97 -4.33 -11.50 -7.43
CA LEU A 97 -5.45 -12.28 -6.90
C LEU A 97 -6.75 -12.05 -7.67
N GLU A 98 -6.85 -11.04 -8.54
CA GLU A 98 -8.08 -10.71 -9.29
C GLU A 98 -8.66 -11.93 -10.03
N ASN A 99 -7.80 -12.75 -10.61
CA ASN A 99 -8.16 -13.94 -11.38
C ASN A 99 -8.24 -15.24 -10.56
N SER A 100 -7.97 -15.21 -9.25
CA SER A 100 -8.05 -16.39 -8.40
C SER A 100 -9.46 -16.60 -7.85
N CYS A 101 -9.93 -17.84 -7.88
CA CYS A 101 -11.23 -18.26 -7.31
C CYS A 101 -11.08 -19.01 -5.98
N GLU A 102 -9.86 -19.10 -5.45
CA GLU A 102 -9.59 -19.79 -4.19
C GLU A 102 -10.12 -19.00 -2.99
N LYS A 103 -10.60 -19.69 -1.96
CA LYS A 103 -11.26 -19.06 -0.81
C LYS A 103 -10.31 -18.12 -0.06
N GLU A 104 -9.06 -18.52 0.06
CA GLU A 104 -7.98 -17.77 0.69
C GLU A 104 -7.69 -16.47 -0.08
N ALA A 105 -7.66 -16.54 -1.41
CA ALA A 105 -7.47 -15.38 -2.27
C ALA A 105 -8.67 -14.41 -2.17
N LEU A 106 -9.89 -14.92 -2.22
CA LEU A 106 -11.12 -14.12 -2.05
C LEU A 106 -11.17 -13.44 -0.68
N PHE A 107 -10.80 -14.15 0.38
CA PHE A 107 -10.72 -13.57 1.72
C PHE A 107 -9.70 -12.42 1.76
N LEU A 108 -8.48 -12.61 1.24
CA LEU A 108 -7.48 -11.54 1.25
C LEU A 108 -7.94 -10.33 0.42
N LYS A 109 -8.54 -10.55 -0.77
CA LYS A 109 -9.09 -9.46 -1.58
C LYS A 109 -10.03 -8.59 -0.74
N SER A 110 -10.93 -9.20 0.03
CA SER A 110 -11.84 -8.49 0.94
C SER A 110 -11.14 -7.72 2.08
N GLN A 111 -9.90 -8.08 2.42
CA GLN A 111 -9.10 -7.36 3.44
C GLN A 111 -8.31 -6.20 2.84
N ILE A 112 -7.88 -6.32 1.57
CA ILE A 112 -7.08 -5.30 0.88
C ILE A 112 -7.96 -4.20 0.27
N GLU A 113 -9.09 -4.58 -0.33
CA GLU A 113 -10.08 -3.65 -0.90
C GLU A 113 -10.37 -2.43 0.00
N PRO A 114 -10.75 -2.62 1.28
CA PRO A 114 -11.04 -1.52 2.19
C PRO A 114 -9.84 -0.63 2.55
N ALA A 115 -8.61 -1.06 2.25
CA ALA A 115 -7.40 -0.28 2.46
C ALA A 115 -7.02 0.54 1.22
N LEU A 116 -7.42 0.08 0.02
CA LEU A 116 -7.14 0.75 -1.25
C LEU A 116 -8.23 1.76 -1.63
N TRP A 117 -9.50 1.40 -1.42
CA TRP A 117 -10.65 2.09 -2.00
C TRP A 117 -11.76 2.36 -0.99
N GLU A 118 -12.58 3.38 -1.30
CA GLU A 118 -13.82 3.62 -0.57
C GLU A 118 -14.77 2.43 -0.73
N GLN A 119 -15.46 2.13 0.36
CA GLN A 119 -16.49 1.11 0.43
C GLN A 119 -17.81 1.79 0.79
N ASP A 120 -18.89 1.39 0.15
CA ASP A 120 -20.22 1.84 0.47
C ASP A 120 -20.68 1.22 1.81
N ASP A 121 -21.04 2.08 2.76
CA ASP A 121 -21.36 1.69 4.14
C ASP A 121 -22.59 0.77 4.24
N LEU A 122 -23.51 0.81 3.26
CA LEU A 122 -24.77 0.07 3.29
C LEU A 122 -24.69 -1.25 2.54
N THR A 123 -23.97 -1.28 1.42
CA THR A 123 -23.90 -2.43 0.52
C THR A 123 -22.60 -3.22 0.66
N GLY A 124 -21.54 -2.62 1.22
CA GLY A 124 -20.20 -3.18 1.21
C GLY A 124 -19.54 -3.16 -0.17
N GLU A 125 -20.15 -2.51 -1.17
CA GLU A 125 -19.59 -2.42 -2.51
C GLU A 125 -18.38 -1.48 -2.53
N VAL A 126 -17.30 -1.94 -3.15
CA VAL A 126 -16.05 -1.20 -3.25
C VAL A 126 -16.05 -0.36 -4.51
N LYS A 127 -15.53 0.87 -4.45
CA LYS A 127 -15.46 1.83 -5.57
C LYS A 127 -14.01 2.04 -6.01
N PRO A 128 -13.49 1.26 -6.99
CA PRO A 128 -12.09 1.33 -7.40
C PRO A 128 -11.62 2.69 -7.90
N ASP A 129 -12.55 3.55 -8.37
CA ASP A 129 -12.28 4.92 -8.79
C ASP A 129 -12.03 5.89 -7.61
N LYS A 130 -12.33 5.47 -6.39
CA LYS A 130 -12.21 6.26 -5.15
C LYS A 130 -11.08 5.73 -4.27
N ILE A 131 -9.85 6.07 -4.63
CA ILE A 131 -8.65 5.71 -3.87
C ILE A 131 -8.56 6.45 -2.53
N LEU A 132 -7.96 5.81 -1.52
CA LEU A 132 -7.81 6.34 -0.16
C LEU A 132 -6.51 7.11 0.09
N ILE A 133 -5.58 7.12 -0.86
CA ILE A 133 -4.34 7.90 -0.81
C ILE A 133 -4.16 8.71 -2.09
N MET A 134 -3.73 9.96 -1.97
CA MET A 134 -3.37 10.80 -3.12
C MET A 134 -2.06 11.54 -2.88
N SER A 135 -1.28 11.72 -3.95
CA SER A 135 -0.09 12.57 -3.94
C SER A 135 -0.40 13.89 -4.62
N ARG A 136 -0.13 15.00 -3.92
CA ARG A 136 -0.22 16.37 -4.41
C ARG A 136 1.16 17.00 -4.58
N VAL A 137 2.24 16.23 -4.49
CA VAL A 137 3.63 16.74 -4.53
C VAL A 137 3.84 17.59 -5.78
N MET A 138 4.32 18.81 -5.59
CA MET A 138 4.57 19.72 -6.70
C MET A 138 5.72 19.20 -7.57
N TRP A 139 5.58 19.37 -8.89
CA TRP A 139 6.59 18.97 -9.89
C TRP A 139 6.85 17.47 -9.99
N ASP A 140 5.98 16.63 -9.42
CA ASP A 140 6.00 15.19 -9.64
C ASP A 140 4.96 14.82 -10.72
N GLU A 141 5.45 14.70 -11.96
CA GLU A 141 4.64 14.24 -13.10
C GLU A 141 4.09 12.80 -12.91
N GLY A 142 4.62 12.04 -11.93
CA GLY A 142 4.19 10.69 -11.61
C GLY A 142 2.94 10.61 -10.71
N ASN A 143 2.42 11.72 -10.18
CA ASN A 143 1.25 11.70 -9.28
C ASN A 143 0.01 11.07 -9.94
N GLU A 144 -0.25 11.42 -11.20
CA GLU A 144 -1.38 10.85 -11.97
C GLU A 144 -1.16 9.36 -12.24
N GLU A 145 0.08 8.97 -12.50
CA GLU A 145 0.44 7.56 -12.71
C GLU A 145 0.24 6.73 -11.45
N PHE A 146 0.62 7.26 -10.28
CA PHE A 146 0.36 6.60 -9.00
C PHE A 146 -1.14 6.33 -8.81
N ALA A 147 -1.98 7.34 -9.02
CA ALA A 147 -3.44 7.18 -8.93
C ALA A 147 -3.96 6.17 -9.97
N SER A 148 -3.48 6.26 -11.21
CA SER A 148 -3.86 5.33 -12.29
C SER A 148 -3.50 3.88 -11.96
N ILE A 149 -2.32 3.63 -11.38
CA ILE A 149 -1.90 2.30 -10.94
C ILE A 149 -2.85 1.77 -9.85
N LEU A 150 -3.20 2.59 -8.85
CA LEU A 150 -4.11 2.17 -7.79
C LEU A 150 -5.51 1.85 -8.28
N VAL A 151 -5.99 2.52 -9.33
CA VAL A 151 -7.30 2.23 -9.95
C VAL A 151 -7.20 1.00 -10.87
N SER A 152 -6.31 1.06 -11.88
CA SER A 152 -6.26 0.08 -12.97
C SER A 152 -5.52 -1.21 -12.62
N GLY A 153 -4.49 -1.13 -11.76
CA GLY A 153 -3.56 -2.24 -11.52
C GLY A 153 -2.53 -2.43 -12.60
N GLU A 154 -2.44 -1.51 -13.56
CA GLU A 154 -1.52 -1.54 -14.67
C GLU A 154 -0.55 -0.36 -14.59
N ALA A 155 0.68 -0.57 -15.05
CA ALA A 155 1.71 0.46 -15.14
C ALA A 155 2.28 0.51 -16.56
N ASP A 156 2.57 1.72 -17.04
CA ASP A 156 3.20 1.89 -18.35
C ASP A 156 4.69 1.52 -18.29
N VAL A 157 5.04 0.43 -18.97
CA VAL A 157 6.42 -0.09 -19.07
C VAL A 157 7.40 0.92 -19.68
N LYS A 158 6.90 1.88 -20.49
CA LYS A 158 7.74 2.93 -21.11
C LYS A 158 7.94 4.14 -20.19
N SER A 159 7.17 4.24 -19.12
CA SER A 159 7.26 5.35 -18.17
C SER A 159 8.61 5.37 -17.48
N LYS A 160 9.12 6.58 -17.25
CA LYS A 160 10.36 6.79 -16.50
C LYS A 160 10.12 7.04 -15.01
N SER A 161 8.86 7.14 -14.59
CA SER A 161 8.52 7.41 -13.21
C SER A 161 8.92 6.24 -12.31
N ASN A 162 9.27 6.56 -11.06
CA ASN A 162 9.57 5.54 -10.06
C ASN A 162 8.32 4.77 -9.63
N TYR A 163 7.11 5.33 -9.78
CA TYR A 163 5.87 4.64 -9.48
C TYR A 163 5.68 3.43 -10.39
N SER A 164 5.70 3.63 -11.72
CA SER A 164 5.59 2.54 -12.70
C SER A 164 6.72 1.52 -12.54
N LYS A 165 7.99 1.97 -12.51
CA LYS A 165 9.15 1.07 -12.38
C LYS A 165 9.05 0.17 -11.14
N ASN A 166 8.75 0.78 -9.99
CA ASN A 166 8.67 0.02 -8.75
C ASN A 166 7.44 -0.87 -8.71
N TYR A 167 6.30 -0.44 -9.27
CA TYR A 167 5.12 -1.30 -9.35
C TYR A 167 5.37 -2.53 -10.23
N ILE A 168 6.02 -2.37 -11.38
CA ILE A 168 6.42 -3.49 -12.26
C ILE A 168 7.40 -4.42 -11.54
N LEU A 169 8.39 -3.87 -10.83
CA LEU A 169 9.32 -4.67 -10.03
C LEU A 169 8.59 -5.46 -8.94
N ILE A 170 7.68 -4.83 -8.20
CA ILE A 170 6.86 -5.49 -7.19
C ILE A 170 6.05 -6.64 -7.80
N GLN A 171 5.42 -6.42 -8.95
CA GLN A 171 4.69 -7.48 -9.65
C GLN A 171 5.61 -8.64 -10.03
N HIS A 172 6.82 -8.37 -10.51
CA HIS A 172 7.82 -9.39 -10.81
C HIS A 172 8.19 -10.20 -9.56
N LEU A 173 8.54 -9.53 -8.46
CA LEU A 173 8.92 -10.17 -7.20
C LEU A 173 7.79 -11.04 -6.63
N LEU A 174 6.55 -10.55 -6.64
CA LEU A 174 5.38 -11.32 -6.20
C LEU A 174 5.11 -12.53 -7.09
N ASN A 175 5.35 -12.41 -8.39
CA ASN A 175 5.19 -13.52 -9.32
C ASN A 175 6.25 -14.60 -9.09
N GLU A 176 7.51 -14.20 -8.98
CA GLU A 176 8.62 -15.10 -8.70
C GLU A 176 8.43 -15.83 -7.36
N TYR A 177 8.08 -15.09 -6.31
CA TYR A 177 7.85 -15.66 -4.99
C TYR A 177 6.65 -16.63 -4.96
N ALA A 178 5.55 -16.30 -5.63
CA ALA A 178 4.42 -17.21 -5.73
C ALA A 178 4.71 -18.48 -6.55
N THR A 179 5.62 -18.41 -7.53
CA THR A 179 6.04 -19.57 -8.31
C THR A 179 7.01 -20.45 -7.52
N ASN A 180 7.99 -19.85 -6.84
CA ASN A 180 9.04 -20.56 -6.11
C ASN A 180 8.53 -21.12 -4.77
N GLU A 181 7.70 -20.37 -4.06
CA GLU A 181 7.16 -20.76 -2.76
C GLU A 181 5.64 -20.55 -2.66
N PRO A 182 4.82 -21.36 -3.37
CA PRO A 182 3.37 -21.19 -3.38
C PRO A 182 2.77 -21.19 -1.97
N LEU A 183 3.19 -22.14 -1.12
CA LEU A 183 2.69 -22.25 0.25
C LEU A 183 3.09 -21.06 1.13
N SER A 184 4.29 -20.50 0.95
CA SER A 184 4.74 -19.30 1.67
C SER A 184 4.03 -18.05 1.16
N PHE A 185 3.70 -17.98 -0.13
CA PHE A 185 2.82 -16.95 -0.69
C PHE A 185 1.41 -17.03 -0.08
N TYR A 186 0.83 -18.23 0.06
CA TYR A 186 -0.45 -18.39 0.79
C TYR A 186 -0.34 -18.00 2.26
N ARG A 187 0.83 -18.15 2.89
CA ARG A 187 1.07 -17.65 4.26
C ARG A 187 1.22 -16.14 4.30
N PHE A 188 1.87 -15.54 3.30
CA PHE A 188 2.04 -14.09 3.12
C PHE A 188 0.68 -13.39 3.09
N ILE A 189 -0.30 -14.08 2.51
CA ILE A 189 -1.67 -13.59 2.35
C ILE A 189 -2.63 -14.06 3.45
N SER A 190 -2.17 -14.82 4.46
CA SER A 190 -3.06 -15.36 5.51
C SER A 190 -2.78 -14.75 6.89
N LYS A 191 -3.87 -14.58 7.67
CA LYS A 191 -4.10 -14.21 9.09
C LYS A 191 -3.02 -13.60 10.03
N LYS A 192 -1.72 -13.64 9.73
CA LYS A 192 -0.63 -13.12 10.59
C LYS A 192 0.18 -11.97 9.97
N ALA A 193 0.02 -11.66 8.68
CA ALA A 193 0.95 -10.76 7.97
C ALA A 193 0.49 -9.30 7.84
N ILE A 194 -0.80 -8.97 7.93
CA ILE A 194 -1.34 -7.60 7.69
C ILE A 194 -2.37 -7.22 8.76
#